data_AF-A0A376U1D8-F1
#
_entry.id   AF-A0A376U1D8-F1
#
_cell.length_a   1.000
_cell.length_b   1.000
_cell.length_c   1.000
_cell.angle_alpha   90.00
_cell.angle_beta   90.00
_cell.angle_gamma   90.00
#
_symmetry.space_group_name_H-M   'P 1'
#
loop_
_entity.id
_entity.type
_entity.pdbx_description
1 polymer ?
#
loop_
_entity_poly.entity_id
_entity_poly.type
_entity_poly.pdbx_seq_one_letter_code
_entity_poly.pdbx_strand_id
1 'polypeptide(L)' 'MAFLAEQAGGKASDGKERILDIIPETLHQRRSFFVGNDHMVEDVERFIREFPDA' A
#
# COMPACT_ATOMS: atom_id res chain seq x y z
N MET A 1 2.72 1.09 -10.88
CA MET A 1 3.13 2.42 -10.39
C MET A 1 3.95 2.39 -9.10
N ALA A 2 3.74 1.43 -8.18
CA ALA A 2 4.47 1.34 -6.90
C ALA A 2 6.00 1.53 -7.01
N PHE A 3 6.65 0.80 -7.93
CA PHE A 3 8.10 0.92 -8.14
C PHE A 3 8.57 2.35 -8.42
N LEU A 4 7.88 3.09 -9.30
CA LEU A 4 8.24 4.47 -9.61
C LEU A 4 8.07 5.40 -8.40
N ALA A 5 6.99 5.22 -7.64
CA ALA A 5 6.72 6.03 -6.46
C ALA A 5 7.77 5.80 -5.37
N GLU A 6 8.17 4.55 -5.15
CA GLU A 6 9.21 4.22 -4.16
C GLU A 6 10.59 4.72 -4.57
N GLN A 7 10.96 4.62 -5.86
CA GLN A 7 12.21 5.20 -6.36
C GLN A 7 12.24 6.73 -6.26
N ALA A 8 11.08 7.39 -6.22
CA ALA A 8 10.95 8.82 -5.97
C ALA A 8 10.97 9.19 -4.46
N GLY A 9 11.19 8.22 -3.57
CA GLY A 9 11.20 8.43 -2.12
C GLY A 9 9.82 8.40 -1.45
N GLY A 10 8.78 7.96 -2.16
CA GLY A 10 7.46 7.71 -1.60
C GLY A 10 7.28 6.29 -1.07
N LYS A 11 6.07 5.97 -0.63
CA LYS A 11 5.66 4.63 -0.19
C LYS A 11 4.47 4.14 -0.99
N ALA A 12 4.37 2.83 -1.19
CA ALA A 12 3.24 2.16 -1.80
C ALA A 12 2.79 0.93 -0.99
N SER A 13 1.53 0.90 -0.57
CA SER A 13 0.97 -0.11 0.33
C SER A 13 -0.44 -0.51 -0.10
N ASP A 14 -0.86 -1.73 0.19
CA ASP A 14 -2.28 -2.12 0.09
C ASP A 14 -3.08 -1.81 1.37
N GLY A 15 -2.43 -1.15 2.34
CA GLY A 15 -2.97 -0.84 3.66
C GLY A 15 -2.54 -1.83 4.73
N LYS A 16 -1.92 -2.95 4.35
CA LYS A 16 -1.41 -3.99 5.26
C LYS A 16 0.03 -4.39 4.93
N GLU A 17 0.34 -4.52 3.65
CA GLU A 17 1.63 -4.95 3.12
C GLU A 17 2.11 -4.01 2.00
N ARG A 18 3.43 -3.91 1.85
CA ARG A 18 4.06 -3.16 0.76
C ARG A 18 3.75 -3.81 -0.59
N ILE A 19 3.33 -2.99 -1.56
CA ILE A 19 2.81 -3.49 -2.85
C ILE A 19 3.81 -4.36 -3.61
N LEU A 20 5.11 -4.05 -3.53
CA LEU A 20 6.14 -4.79 -4.25
C LEU A 20 6.56 -6.11 -3.59
N ASP A 21 6.15 -6.35 -2.35
CA ASP A 21 6.45 -7.60 -1.63
C ASP A 21 5.32 -8.65 -1.81
N ILE A 22 4.15 -8.22 -2.30
CA ILE A 22 2.99 -9.10 -2.55
C ILE A 22 3.27 -10.03 -3.73
N ILE A 23 3.23 -11.34 -3.47
CA ILE A 23 3.22 -12.36 -4.52
C ILE A 23 1.78 -12.55 -5.02
N PRO A 24 1.47 -12.31 -6.31
CA PRO A 24 0.13 -12.48 -6.83
C PRO A 24 -0.25 -13.96 -6.98
N GLU A 25 -1.49 -14.30 -6.64
CA GLU A 25 -2.09 -15.64 -6.77
C GLU A 25 -2.79 -15.83 -8.13
N THR A 26 -3.22 -14.74 -8.77
CA THR A 26 -3.90 -14.78 -10.08
C THR A 26 -3.47 -13.63 -10.99
N LEU A 27 -3.55 -13.83 -12.30
CA LEU A 27 -3.11 -12.85 -13.31
C LEU A 27 -3.84 -11.50 -13.22
N HIS A 28 -5.12 -11.50 -12.83
CA HIS A 28 -5.95 -10.29 -12.73
C HIS A 28 -6.29 -9.93 -11.28
N GLN A 29 -5.42 -10.29 -10.33
CA GLN A 29 -5.61 -9.95 -8.94
C GLN A 29 -5.70 -8.43 -8.75
N ARG A 30 -6.72 -8.01 -8.00
CA ARG A 30 -6.88 -6.63 -7.55
C ARG A 30 -6.53 -6.53 -6.08
N ARG A 31 -5.98 -5.38 -5.68
CA ARG A 31 -5.69 -5.01 -4.29
C ARG A 31 -6.03 -3.54 -4.13
N SER A 32 -6.28 -3.13 -2.89
CA SER A 32 -6.24 -1.72 -2.51
C SER A 32 -4.86 -1.15 -2.85
N PHE A 33 -4.80 0.14 -3.18
CA PHE A 33 -3.56 0.75 -3.63
C PHE A 33 -3.45 2.17 -3.07
N PHE A 34 -2.61 2.32 -2.05
CA PHE A 34 -2.25 3.58 -1.43
C PHE A 34 -0.82 3.93 -1.84
N VAL A 35 -0.62 5.12 -2.39
CA VAL A 35 0.68 5.57 -2.88
C VAL A 35 0.86 7.06 -2.66
N GLY A 36 2.03 7.47 -2.21
CA GLY A 36 2.33 8.89 -1.99
C GLY A 36 3.44 9.13 -0.98
N ASN A 37 3.33 10.24 -0.26
CA ASN A 37 4.22 10.59 0.84
C ASN A 37 4.16 9.51 1.93
N ASP A 38 5.33 9.08 2.41
CA ASP A 38 5.50 8.04 3.41
C ASP A 38 4.60 8.25 4.64
N HIS A 39 4.66 9.43 5.27
CA HIS A 39 3.87 9.76 6.44
C HIS A 39 2.35 9.65 6.22
N MET A 40 1.87 10.04 5.03
CA MET A 40 0.43 9.93 4.72
C MET A 40 0.01 8.48 4.51
N VAL A 41 0.88 7.65 3.91
CA VAL A 41 0.61 6.22 3.72
C VAL A 41 0.66 5.49 5.07
N GLU A 42 1.59 5.85 5.96
CA GLU A 42 1.66 5.34 7.34
C GLU A 42 0.41 5.71 8.16
N ASP A 43 -0.10 6.94 8.00
CA ASP A 43 -1.35 7.34 8.64
C ASP A 43 -2.54 6.50 8.15
N VAL A 44 -2.63 6.24 6.84
CA VAL A 44 -3.66 5.33 6.28
C VAL A 44 -3.52 3.91 6.86
N GLU A 45 -2.31 3.35 6.91
CA GLU A 45 -2.05 2.05 7.53
C GLU A 45 -2.39 2.04 9.03
N ARG A 46 -2.20 3.16 9.75
CA ARG A 46 -2.64 3.30 11.15
C ARG A 46 -4.16 3.24 11.24
N PHE A 47 -4.89 4.02 10.45
CA PHE A 47 -6.36 4.02 10.47
C PHE A 47 -6.93 2.65 10.12
N ILE A 48 -6.38 1.96 9.13
CA ILE A 48 -6.83 0.60 8.74
C ILE A 48 -6.59 -0.41 9.89
N ARG A 49 -5.49 -0.28 10.63
CA ARG A 49 -5.21 -1.12 11.80
C ARG A 49 -6.12 -0.81 13.00
N GLU A 50 -6.44 0.45 13.23
CA GLU A 50 -7.27 0.90 14.35
C GLU A 50 -8.76 0.62 14.12
N PHE A 51 -9.22 0.67 12.86
CA PHE A 51 -10.61 0.48 12.47
C PHE A 51 -10.76 -0.61 11.39
N PRO A 52 -10.49 -1.89 11.72
CA PRO A 52 -10.52 -2.97 10.73
C PRO A 52 -11.93 -3.33 10.22
N ASP A 53 -12.98 -2.98 10.99
CA ASP A 53 -14.38 -3.36 10.74
C ASP A 53 -15.29 -2.17 10.40
N ALA A 54 -14.71 -0.99 10.18
CA ALA A 54 -15.46 0.23 9.84
C ALA A 54 -15.93 0.25 8.37
#